data_AF-A0A2T0AH93-F1
#
_entry.id   AF-A0A2T0AH93-F1
#
_cell.length_a   1.000
_cell.length_b   1.000
_cell.length_c   1.000
_cell.angle_alpha   90.00
_cell.angle_beta   90.00
_cell.angle_gamma   90.00
#
_symmetry.space_group_name_H-M   'P 1'
#
loop_
_entity.id
_entity.type
_entity.pdbx_description
1 polymer ?
#
loop_
_entity_poly.entity_id
_entity_poly.type
_entity_poly.pdbx_seq_one_letter_code
_entity_poly.pdbx_strand_id
1 'polypeptide(L)'
;MGGSGGYHPVKIDPGVEAFAYMRENVWQHFRFTNRTTRLAVLWGVVVPSLVYAVSYPQDLKWDLLGARRDDPIARFGKYSQKPSERAAAAAPADEE
;
A
#
# COMPACT_ATOMS: atom_id res chain seq x y z
N MET A 1 -38.07 24.59 19.15
CA MET A 1 -37.77 24.72 17.70
C MET A 1 -39.08 24.52 16.95
N GLY A 2 -39.69 25.60 16.45
CA GLY A 2 -40.93 25.56 15.68
C GLY A 2 -40.62 25.33 14.21
N GLY A 3 -40.85 24.10 13.73
CA GLY A 3 -40.77 23.75 12.31
C GLY A 3 -42.13 23.23 11.85
N SER A 4 -42.61 23.73 10.71
CA SER A 4 -43.85 23.33 10.03
C SER A 4 -43.93 21.80 9.89
N GLY A 5 -44.72 21.16 10.76
CA GLY A 5 -44.66 19.72 11.05
C GLY A 5 -45.37 18.79 10.07
N GLY A 6 -45.49 19.15 8.80
CA GLY A 6 -46.26 18.36 7.82
C GLY A 6 -45.66 18.25 6.42
N TYR A 7 -44.62 19.00 6.09
CA TYR A 7 -43.98 18.93 4.77
C TYR A 7 -42.72 18.08 4.83
N HIS A 8 -42.82 16.83 4.36
CA HIS A 8 -41.66 15.98 4.12
C HIS A 8 -41.23 16.13 2.66
N PRO A 9 -40.12 16.82 2.36
CA PRO A 9 -39.65 17.04 0.98
C PRO A 9 -39.20 15.74 0.29
N VAL A 10 -39.02 14.66 1.06
CA VAL A 10 -38.54 13.36 0.58
C VAL A 10 -39.47 12.27 1.11
N LYS A 11 -39.74 11.27 0.27
CA LYS A 11 -40.46 10.06 0.69
C LYS A 11 -39.53 9.24 1.59
N ILE A 12 -39.89 9.09 2.85
CA ILE A 12 -39.14 8.26 3.80
C ILE A 12 -39.53 6.80 3.58
N ASP A 13 -38.59 5.99 3.11
CA ASP A 13 -38.74 4.56 2.96
C ASP A 13 -38.16 3.87 4.21
N PRO A 14 -38.96 3.11 4.98
CA PRO A 14 -38.48 2.42 6.18
C PRO A 14 -37.32 1.46 5.90
N GLY A 15 -37.22 0.87 4.71
CA GLY A 15 -36.12 -0.01 4.34
C GLY A 15 -34.79 0.74 4.17
N VAL A 16 -34.83 1.94 3.59
CA VAL A 16 -33.64 2.79 3.40
C VAL A 16 -33.15 3.30 4.75
N GLU A 17 -34.05 3.75 5.61
CA GLU A 17 -33.72 4.21 6.95
C GLU A 17 -33.14 3.07 7.81
N ALA A 18 -33.70 1.86 7.73
CA ALA A 18 -33.18 0.71 8.44
C ALA A 18 -31.77 0.31 7.97
N PHE A 19 -31.51 0.36 6.66
CA PHE A 19 -30.17 0.11 6.11
C PHE A 19 -29.17 1.19 6.53
N ALA A 20 -29.57 2.46 6.47
CA ALA A 20 -28.74 3.57 6.93
C ALA A 20 -28.39 3.41 8.42
N TYR A 21 -29.40 3.14 9.25
CA TYR A 21 -29.23 2.87 10.67
C TYR A 21 -28.27 1.70 10.93
N MET A 22 -28.42 0.57 10.23
CA MET A 22 -27.52 -0.58 10.36
C MET A 22 -26.07 -0.20 10.02
N ARG A 23 -25.86 0.52 8.91
CA ARG A 23 -24.52 0.91 8.43
C ARG A 23 -23.83 1.88 9.38
N GLU A 24 -24.57 2.82 9.95
CA GLU A 24 -24.03 3.82 10.88
C GLU A 24 -23.74 3.23 12.27
N ASN A 25 -24.51 2.22 12.68
CA ASN A 25 -24.36 1.56 13.99
C ASN A 25 -23.59 0.22 13.91
N VAL A 26 -22.81 -0.03 12.84
CA VAL A 26 -22.02 -1.26 12.68
C VAL A 26 -21.09 -1.50 13.87
N TRP A 27 -20.46 -0.45 14.41
CA TRP A 27 -19.49 -0.55 15.50
C TRP A 27 -20.11 -1.08 16.80
N GLN A 28 -21.40 -0.79 17.06
CA GLN A 28 -22.11 -1.29 18.24
C GLN A 28 -22.37 -2.80 18.16
N HIS A 29 -22.57 -3.32 16.95
CA HIS A 29 -22.94 -4.71 16.71
C HIS A 29 -21.75 -5.56 16.26
N PHE A 30 -20.57 -4.95 16.07
CA PHE A 30 -19.38 -5.64 15.59
C PHE A 30 -18.86 -6.66 16.62
N ARG A 31 -18.42 -7.82 16.13
CA ARG A 31 -17.78 -8.85 16.94
C ARG A 31 -16.55 -9.41 16.24
N PHE A 32 -15.49 -9.62 17.00
CA PHE A 32 -14.34 -10.39 16.54
C PHE A 32 -14.71 -11.87 16.46
N THR A 33 -14.73 -12.37 15.24
CA THR A 33 -14.91 -13.78 14.90
C THR A 33 -13.64 -14.26 14.22
N ASN A 34 -13.46 -15.58 14.11
CA ASN A 34 -12.28 -16.13 13.44
C ASN A 34 -12.08 -15.56 12.02
N ARG A 35 -13.18 -15.25 11.30
CA ARG A 35 -13.12 -14.63 9.98
C ARG A 35 -12.74 -13.15 10.04
N THR A 36 -13.44 -12.35 10.85
CA THR A 36 -13.22 -10.90 10.90
C THR A 36 -11.85 -10.55 11.49
N THR A 37 -11.37 -11.31 12.48
CA THR A 37 -10.02 -11.15 13.03
C THR A 37 -8.94 -11.45 12.00
N ARG A 38 -9.09 -12.53 11.21
CA ARG A 38 -8.12 -12.83 10.12
C ARG A 38 -8.07 -11.71 9.08
N LEU A 39 -9.23 -11.17 8.70
CA LEU A 39 -9.30 -10.06 7.76
C LEU A 39 -8.67 -8.79 8.33
N ALA A 40 -8.95 -8.46 9.60
CA ALA A 40 -8.37 -7.30 10.26
C ALA A 40 -6.84 -7.40 10.35
N VAL A 41 -6.29 -8.57 10.70
CA VAL A 41 -4.83 -8.78 10.74
C VAL A 41 -4.22 -8.73 9.35
N LEU A 42 -4.84 -9.39 8.37
CA LEU A 42 -4.33 -9.42 7.00
C LEU A 42 -4.24 -8.01 6.41
N TRP A 43 -5.33 -7.25 6.46
CA TRP A 43 -5.40 -5.93 5.83
C TRP A 43 -4.83 -4.81 6.69
N GLY A 44 -4.92 -4.92 8.02
CA GLY A 44 -4.42 -3.90 8.94
C GLY A 44 -2.92 -4.01 9.24
N VAL A 45 -2.34 -5.21 9.15
CA VAL A 45 -0.93 -5.44 9.52
C VAL A 45 -0.16 -6.08 8.38
N VAL A 46 -0.57 -7.25 7.90
CA VAL A 46 0.24 -8.04 6.97
C VAL A 46 0.49 -7.29 5.66
N VAL A 47 -0.56 -6.76 5.04
CA VAL A 47 -0.44 -6.04 3.76
C VAL A 47 0.42 -4.78 3.90
N PRO A 48 0.16 -3.85 4.85
CA PRO A 48 1.01 -2.69 5.04
C PRO A 48 2.48 -3.03 5.36
N SER A 49 2.72 -4.03 6.24
CA SER A 49 4.07 -4.45 6.58
C SER A 49 4.82 -5.05 5.40
N LEU A 50 4.15 -5.84 4.55
CA LEU A 50 4.77 -6.40 3.34
C LEU A 50 5.13 -5.28 2.35
N VAL A 51 4.21 -4.35 2.11
CA VAL A 51 4.46 -3.19 1.25
C VAL A 51 5.65 -2.38 1.77
N TYR A 52 5.72 -2.16 3.08
CA TYR A 52 6.85 -1.48 3.71
C TYR A 52 8.16 -2.26 3.54
N ALA A 53 8.16 -3.57 3.82
CA ALA A 53 9.35 -4.41 3.73
C ALA A 53 9.94 -4.45 2.32
N VAL A 54 9.11 -4.39 1.28
CA VAL A 54 9.57 -4.32 -0.12
C VAL A 54 10.02 -2.91 -0.48
N SER A 55 9.28 -1.88 -0.06
CA SER A 55 9.55 -0.48 -0.46
C SER A 55 10.77 0.10 0.24
N TYR A 56 10.93 -0.17 1.54
CA TYR A 56 11.99 0.40 2.37
C TYR A 56 13.41 0.22 1.81
N PRO A 57 13.85 -0.99 1.37
CA PRO A 57 15.18 -1.15 0.78
C PRO A 57 15.31 -0.60 -0.65
N GLN A 58 14.20 -0.28 -1.32
CA GLN A 58 14.22 0.35 -2.65
C GLN A 58 14.19 1.88 -2.56
N ASP A 59 13.82 2.42 -1.39
CA ASP A 59 13.74 3.85 -1.18
C ASP A 59 15.12 4.49 -1.37
N LEU A 60 15.14 5.60 -2.11
CA LEU A 60 16.35 6.35 -2.51
C LEU A 60 17.45 5.54 -3.22
N LYS A 61 17.22 4.26 -3.52
CA LYS A 61 18.23 3.39 -4.11
C LYS A 61 18.49 3.71 -5.57
N TRP A 62 17.46 4.12 -6.32
CA TRP A 62 17.53 4.23 -7.77
C TRP A 62 17.64 5.69 -8.21
N ASP A 63 18.64 6.00 -9.02
CA ASP A 63 18.84 7.30 -9.66
C ASP A 63 18.80 7.16 -11.18
N LEU A 64 17.66 7.53 -11.76
CA LEU A 64 17.38 7.36 -13.19
C LEU A 64 17.46 8.70 -13.94
N LEU A 65 17.61 9.82 -13.23
CA LEU A 65 17.58 11.14 -13.83
C LEU A 65 18.87 11.40 -14.61
N GLY A 66 18.77 11.38 -15.94
CA GLY A 66 19.90 11.65 -16.82
C GLY A 66 20.96 10.55 -16.90
N ALA A 67 20.65 9.34 -16.43
CA ALA A 67 21.56 8.20 -16.46
C ALA A 67 21.96 7.82 -17.89
N ARG A 68 23.27 7.70 -18.17
CA ARG A 68 23.82 7.25 -19.46
C ARG A 68 24.00 5.73 -19.46
N ARG A 69 24.34 5.17 -20.63
CA ARG A 69 24.43 3.71 -20.86
C ARG A 69 25.33 2.96 -19.87
N ASP A 70 26.42 3.57 -19.41
CA ASP A 70 27.40 2.96 -18.50
C ASP A 70 27.38 3.59 -17.10
N ASP A 71 26.38 4.42 -16.79
CA ASP A 71 26.26 5.01 -15.46
C ASP A 71 25.59 4.03 -14.49
N PRO A 72 26.07 3.94 -13.24
CA PRO A 72 25.45 3.12 -12.22
C PRO A 72 24.10 3.72 -11.80
N ILE A 73 23.03 2.94 -11.97
CA ILE A 73 21.66 3.38 -11.67
C ILE A 73 21.36 3.27 -10.17
N ALA A 74 22.07 2.42 -9.42
CA ALA A 74 21.86 2.28 -7.99
C ALA A 74 22.84 3.18 -7.21
N ARG A 75 22.33 3.98 -6.28
CA ARG A 75 23.14 4.87 -5.44
C ARG A 75 24.03 4.12 -4.45
N PHE A 76 23.61 2.94 -3.99
CA PHE A 76 24.32 2.17 -2.97
C PHE A 76 24.35 0.66 -3.29
N GLY A 77 25.32 -0.04 -2.70
CA GLY A 77 25.52 -1.48 -2.83
C GLY A 77 26.35 -1.89 -4.06
N LYS A 78 26.31 -3.18 -4.41
CA LYS A 78 27.08 -3.76 -5.54
C LYS A 78 26.80 -3.08 -6.89
N TYR A 79 25.61 -2.48 -7.03
CA TYR A 79 25.13 -1.87 -8.26
C TYR A 79 25.56 -0.39 -8.45
N SER A 80 26.33 0.15 -7.50
CA SER A 80 26.89 1.51 -7.54
C SER A 80 28.16 1.62 -8.42
N GLN A 81 28.81 0.50 -8.72
CA GLN A 81 29.93 0.45 -9.65
C GLN A 81 29.44 0.48 -11.10
N LYS A 82 30.22 1.06 -12.02
CA LYS A 82 29.85 1.07 -13.44
C LYS A 82 29.64 -0.36 -13.96
N PRO A 83 28.65 -0.57 -14.85
CA PRO A 83 28.41 -1.88 -15.44
C PRO A 83 29.64 -2.48 -16.13
N SER A 84 30.40 -1.66 -16.88
CA SER A 84 31.64 -2.07 -17.55
C SER A 84 32.72 -2.57 -16.58
N GLU A 85 32.99 -1.81 -15.51
CA GLU A 85 33.96 -2.14 -14.47
C GLU A 85 33.57 -3.42 -13.72
N ARG A 86 32.27 -3.61 -13.48
CA ARG A 86 31.76 -4.83 -12.85
C ARG A 86 31.87 -6.05 -13.76
N ALA A 87 31.64 -5.88 -15.05
CA ALA A 87 31.78 -6.96 -16.03
C ALA A 87 33.25 -7.36 -16.18
N ALA A 88 34.16 -6.39 -16.21
CA ALA A 88 35.61 -6.64 -16.23
C ALA A 88 36.09 -7.36 -14.96
N ALA A 89 35.60 -6.99 -13.79
CA ALA A 89 35.92 -7.66 -12.53
C ALA A 89 35.27 -9.05 -12.36
N ALA A 90 34.29 -9.39 -13.19
CA ALA A 90 33.61 -10.69 -13.19
C ALA A 90 34.13 -11.65 -14.27
N ALA A 91 34.98 -11.18 -15.19
CA ALA A 91 35.66 -12.06 -16.13
C ALA A 91 36.66 -12.94 -15.34
N PRO A 92 36.66 -14.27 -15.55
CA PRO A 92 37.68 -15.13 -14.95
C PRO A 92 39.06 -14.65 -15.43
N ALA A 93 39.98 -14.49 -14.49
CA ALA A 93 41.35 -14.10 -14.77
C ALA A 93 42.13 -15.32 -15.29
N ASP A 94 41.76 -15.82 -16.46
CA ASP A 94 42.47 -16.87 -17.22
C ASP A 94 42.43 -16.39 -18.69
N GLU A 95 43.50 -16.33 -19.49
CA GLU A 95 44.54 -17.33 -19.72
C GLU A 95 45.90 -16.67 -20.03
N GLU A 96 46.95 -17.04 -19.27
CA GLU A 96 48.37 -16.99 -19.67
C GLU A 96 48.74 -18.29 -20.41
#